data_AF-A0A528WVF9-F1
#
_entry.id   AF-A0A528WVF9-F1
#
_cell.length_a   1.000
_cell.length_b   1.000
_cell.length_c   1.000
_cell.angle_alpha   90.00
_cell.angle_beta   90.00
_cell.angle_gamma   90.00
#
_symmetry.space_group_name_H-M   'P 1'
#
loop_
_entity.id
_entity.type
_entity.pdbx_description
1 polymer ?
#
loop_
_entity_poly.entity_id
_entity_poly.type
_entity_poly.pdbx_seq_one_letter_code
_entity_poly.pdbx_strand_id
1 'polypeptide(L)'
;PLRWNAAYVQPSRRPKDGRYGENPNRLQHYYQYQVILKPNPPNLQELYLGSLEAIGVDPLLHDIRFVEDDWESPTLGAWGLGWECWCDGMEVSQFTYFQQVCGIECAPVAGELTYGLERLAMYVQGVDNVYDLNFNGREGAEKVTYGDVFLQAEQEYSRHNFEFANTAMLLRHFEDAEAECKALLAAGAPASNDNLAMHRMVFPAYDQCIKASHVFNLLDARGVISVTERQSYILRVRNLAKACGEAFLQTKAGGLAA
;
A
#
# COMPACT_ATOMS: atom_id res chain seq x y z
N PRO A 1 -5.72 -2.52 22.67
CA PRO A 1 -5.12 -3.17 21.48
C PRO A 1 -3.69 -3.63 21.77
N LEU A 2 -3.22 -4.67 21.09
CA LEU A 2 -1.89 -5.22 21.30
C LEU A 2 -0.80 -4.33 20.69
N ARG A 3 0.41 -4.37 21.26
CA ARG A 3 1.60 -3.78 20.63
C ARG A 3 1.90 -4.51 19.33
N TRP A 4 2.29 -3.78 18.29
CA TRP A 4 2.59 -4.35 16.99
C TRP A 4 3.73 -3.60 16.31
N ASN A 5 4.83 -4.30 16.07
CA ASN A 5 5.98 -3.80 15.32
C ASN A 5 6.27 -4.80 14.20
N ALA A 6 6.26 -4.34 12.95
CA ALA A 6 6.56 -5.19 11.81
C ALA A 6 7.30 -4.41 10.73
N ALA A 7 8.14 -5.10 9.97
CA ALA A 7 8.81 -4.60 8.79
C ALA A 7 8.76 -5.67 7.69
N TYR A 8 8.42 -5.29 6.46
CA TYR A 8 8.27 -6.23 5.34
C TYR A 8 8.36 -5.53 3.99
N VAL A 9 8.74 -6.28 2.95
CA VAL A 9 8.63 -5.83 1.56
C VAL A 9 7.19 -6.01 1.09
N GLN A 10 6.64 -5.00 0.43
CA GLN A 10 5.33 -5.04 -0.20
C GLN A 10 5.47 -4.73 -1.69
N PRO A 11 5.35 -5.74 -2.58
CA PRO A 11 5.15 -5.50 -4.00
C PRO A 11 3.79 -4.84 -4.19
N SER A 12 3.80 -3.61 -4.68
CA SER A 12 2.63 -2.74 -4.77
C SER A 12 2.23 -2.53 -6.22
N ARG A 13 0.92 -2.64 -6.51
CA ARG A 13 0.36 -2.40 -7.85
C ARG A 13 -0.50 -1.15 -7.88
N ARG A 14 -0.15 -0.21 -8.74
CA ARG A 14 -0.90 1.02 -9.04
C ARG A 14 -1.15 1.08 -10.55
N PRO A 15 -2.23 0.46 -11.07
CA PRO A 15 -2.52 0.39 -12.51
C PRO A 15 -2.41 1.72 -13.27
N LYS A 16 -2.84 2.82 -12.67
CA LYS A 16 -2.84 4.17 -13.26
C LYS A 16 -1.44 4.80 -13.40
N ASP A 17 -0.47 4.26 -12.67
CA ASP A 17 0.91 4.75 -12.69
C ASP A 17 1.72 4.15 -13.84
N GLY A 18 1.17 3.19 -14.59
CA GLY A 18 1.87 2.56 -15.71
C GLY A 18 2.35 3.57 -16.76
N ARG A 19 3.57 3.37 -17.28
CA ARG A 19 4.18 4.24 -18.30
C ARG A 19 4.81 3.48 -19.45
N TYR A 20 4.32 2.27 -19.74
CA TYR A 20 4.77 1.43 -20.86
C TYR A 20 6.28 1.14 -20.89
N GLY A 21 6.96 1.21 -19.74
CA GLY A 21 8.41 1.05 -19.70
C GLY A 21 9.21 2.28 -20.14
N GLU A 22 8.57 3.41 -20.41
CA GLU A 22 9.21 4.59 -21.03
C GLU A 22 9.59 5.68 -20.01
N ASN A 23 9.05 5.63 -18.80
CA ASN A 23 9.37 6.59 -17.74
C ASN A 23 10.47 6.05 -16.82
N PRO A 24 11.49 6.86 -16.47
CA PRO A 24 12.61 6.41 -15.66
C PRO A 24 12.30 6.20 -14.17
N ASN A 25 11.17 6.72 -13.67
CA ASN A 25 10.89 6.81 -12.23
C ASN A 25 9.49 6.32 -11.81
N ARG A 26 8.61 6.02 -12.77
CA ARG A 26 7.20 5.69 -12.51
C ARG A 26 6.83 4.33 -13.09
N LEU A 27 6.29 3.47 -12.24
CA LEU A 27 5.96 2.07 -12.52
C LEU A 27 4.54 1.77 -12.07
N GLN A 28 3.81 0.89 -12.78
CA GLN A 28 2.57 0.33 -12.23
C GLN A 28 2.80 -0.75 -11.18
N HIS A 29 3.99 -1.35 -11.13
CA HIS A 29 4.40 -2.32 -10.10
C HIS A 29 5.78 -1.97 -9.58
N TYR A 30 5.92 -1.84 -8.26
CA TYR A 30 7.18 -1.45 -7.61
C TYR A 30 7.23 -2.01 -6.18
N TYR A 31 8.39 -1.95 -5.54
CA TYR A 31 8.61 -2.48 -4.21
C TYR A 31 8.62 -1.39 -3.14
N GLN A 32 7.69 -1.47 -2.21
CA GLN A 32 7.78 -0.73 -0.96
C GLN A 32 8.50 -1.55 0.10
N TYR A 33 9.26 -0.89 0.96
CA TYR A 33 9.57 -1.44 2.27
C TYR A 33 8.68 -0.75 3.29
N GLN A 34 7.91 -1.54 4.01
CA GLN A 34 6.87 -1.09 4.90
C GLN A 34 7.31 -1.35 6.33
N VAL A 35 7.22 -0.33 7.19
CA VAL A 35 7.43 -0.44 8.63
C VAL A 35 6.20 0.11 9.34
N ILE A 36 5.70 -0.63 10.32
CA ILE A 36 4.61 -0.19 11.20
C ILE A 36 5.05 -0.38 12.66
N LEU A 37 4.89 0.65 13.47
CA LEU A 37 5.26 0.67 14.89
C LEU A 37 4.10 1.18 15.73
N LYS A 38 3.54 0.30 16.56
CA LYS A 38 2.38 0.60 17.41
C LYS A 38 2.66 0.19 18.87
N PRO A 39 2.79 1.14 19.80
CA PRO A 39 2.71 2.59 19.60
C PRO A 39 3.89 3.16 18.81
N ASN A 40 3.68 4.31 18.18
CA ASN A 40 4.75 5.10 17.57
C ASN A 40 5.85 5.45 18.59
N PRO A 41 7.15 5.25 18.27
CA PRO A 41 8.25 5.68 19.12
C PRO A 41 8.49 7.20 19.04
N PRO A 42 9.02 7.84 20.11
CA PRO A 42 9.31 9.27 20.12
C PRO A 42 10.44 9.68 19.17
N ASN A 43 11.30 8.73 18.77
CA ASN A 43 12.48 8.97 17.93
C ASN A 43 12.35 8.34 16.53
N LEU A 44 11.13 8.28 15.97
CA LEU A 44 10.90 7.65 14.65
C LEU A 44 11.78 8.24 13.53
N GLN A 45 11.95 9.56 13.49
CA GLN A 45 12.80 10.21 12.48
C GLN A 45 14.28 9.85 12.62
N GLU A 46 14.79 9.73 13.85
CA GLU A 46 16.18 9.29 14.11
C GLU A 46 16.40 7.85 13.62
N LEU A 47 15.46 6.95 13.92
CA LEU A 47 15.51 5.56 13.44
C LEU A 47 15.48 5.48 11.90
N TYR A 48 14.69 6.34 11.26
CA TYR A 48 14.65 6.44 9.81
C TYR A 48 15.97 6.94 9.22
N LEU A 49 16.53 8.03 9.74
CA LEU A 49 17.81 8.56 9.25
C LEU A 49 18.94 7.54 9.41
N GLY A 50 18.99 6.85 10.56
CA GLY A 50 19.94 5.75 10.76
C GLY A 50 19.73 4.58 9.78
N SER A 51 18.50 4.33 9.33
CA SER A 51 18.22 3.32 8.30
C SER A 51 18.72 3.73 6.91
N LEU A 52 18.70 5.02 6.58
CA LEU A 52 19.27 5.55 5.34
C LEU A 52 20.80 5.47 5.34
N GLU A 53 21.43 5.88 6.44
CA GLU A 53 22.87 5.76 6.63
C GLU A 53 23.34 4.29 6.48
N ALA A 54 22.58 3.35 7.06
CA ALA A 54 22.88 1.92 6.99
C ALA A 54 22.88 1.33 5.57
N ILE A 55 22.19 1.97 4.61
CA ILE A 55 22.18 1.56 3.19
C ILE A 55 23.10 2.41 2.31
N GLY A 56 23.90 3.30 2.91
CA GLY A 56 24.88 4.13 2.21
C GLY A 56 24.38 5.48 1.74
N VAL A 57 23.21 5.93 2.19
CA VAL A 57 22.71 7.30 1.93
C VAL A 57 23.19 8.19 3.07
N ASP A 58 24.30 8.89 2.85
CA ASP A 58 24.89 9.81 3.82
C ASP A 58 24.16 11.17 3.84
N PRO A 59 23.52 11.57 4.96
CA PRO A 59 22.83 12.86 5.08
C PRO A 59 23.75 14.09 4.97
N LEU A 60 25.08 13.92 5.04
CA LEU A 60 26.03 14.99 4.80
C LEU A 60 26.33 15.21 3.31
N LEU A 61 26.07 14.19 2.47
CA LEU A 61 26.26 14.23 1.03
C LEU A 61 24.95 14.47 0.27
N HIS A 62 23.83 14.06 0.86
CA HIS A 62 22.48 14.15 0.28
C HIS A 62 21.62 15.17 1.03
N ASP A 63 20.87 15.98 0.30
CA ASP A 63 19.92 16.94 0.85
C ASP A 63 18.62 16.24 1.25
N ILE A 64 18.54 15.82 2.50
CA ILE A 64 17.37 15.15 3.07
C ILE A 64 16.42 16.18 3.70
N ARG A 65 15.18 16.24 3.19
CA ARG A 65 14.15 17.17 3.65
C ARG A 65 12.89 16.44 4.05
N PHE A 66 12.33 16.84 5.19
CA PHE A 66 11.00 16.45 5.63
C PHE A 66 10.01 17.54 5.24
N VAL A 67 9.16 17.26 4.26
CA VAL A 67 8.14 18.18 3.77
C VAL A 67 6.81 17.74 4.37
N GLU A 68 6.12 18.63 5.09
CA GLU A 68 4.82 18.30 5.70
C GLU A 68 3.82 17.88 4.62
N ASP A 69 3.23 16.70 4.81
CA ASP A 69 2.17 16.18 3.94
C ASP A 69 1.27 15.24 4.74
N ASP A 70 -0.04 15.43 4.60
CA ASP A 70 -1.05 14.59 5.23
C ASP A 70 -1.38 13.42 4.30
N TRP A 71 -1.42 12.20 4.85
CA TRP A 71 -1.73 11.02 4.07
C TRP A 71 -3.21 10.63 4.24
N GLU A 72 -3.90 10.40 3.13
CA GLU A 72 -5.24 9.81 3.11
C GLU A 72 -5.30 8.62 2.15
N SER A 73 -5.92 7.53 2.61
CA SER A 73 -6.45 6.48 1.75
C SER A 73 -7.97 6.46 1.86
N PRO A 74 -8.67 7.12 0.91
CA PRO A 74 -10.12 7.22 0.98
C PRO A 74 -10.81 5.85 0.99
N THR A 75 -10.33 4.89 0.20
CA THR A 75 -10.90 3.53 0.12
C THR A 75 -10.72 2.73 1.41
N LEU A 76 -9.72 3.03 2.22
CA LEU A 76 -9.51 2.39 3.52
C LEU A 76 -10.14 3.16 4.68
N GLY A 77 -10.71 4.34 4.43
CA GLY A 77 -11.15 5.24 5.51
C GLY A 77 -10.03 5.54 6.50
N ALA A 78 -8.80 5.60 5.99
CA ALA A 78 -7.58 5.76 6.76
C ALA A 78 -6.94 7.11 6.46
N TRP A 79 -6.46 7.77 7.51
CA TRP A 79 -5.74 9.04 7.38
C TRP A 79 -4.78 9.25 8.55
N GLY A 80 -3.76 10.06 8.32
CA GLY A 80 -2.77 10.41 9.32
C GLY A 80 -1.98 11.66 8.94
N LEU A 81 -1.39 12.29 9.94
CA LEU A 81 -0.44 13.39 9.74
C LEU A 81 0.91 12.81 9.35
N GLY A 82 1.76 13.55 8.66
CA GLY A 82 3.05 13.00 8.24
C GLY A 82 3.98 13.96 7.53
N TRP A 83 4.95 13.34 6.87
CA TRP A 83 5.94 14.01 6.04
C TRP A 83 6.24 13.14 4.82
N GLU A 84 6.38 13.78 3.66
CA GLU A 84 7.18 13.24 2.58
C GLU A 84 8.66 13.47 2.90
N CYS A 85 9.48 12.43 2.76
CA CYS A 85 10.92 12.56 2.83
C CYS A 85 11.50 12.67 1.42
N TRP A 86 12.14 13.79 1.14
CA TRP A 86 12.81 14.07 -0.12
C TRP A 86 14.33 13.92 0.06
N CYS A 87 14.98 13.29 -0.91
CA CYS A 87 16.44 13.16 -1.00
C CYS A 87 16.84 13.73 -2.37
N ASP A 88 17.71 14.75 -2.41
CA ASP A 88 18.20 15.38 -3.65
C ASP A 88 17.10 15.69 -4.69
N GLY A 89 15.94 16.16 -4.22
CA GLY A 89 14.83 16.56 -5.10
C GLY A 89 13.94 15.41 -5.60
N MET A 90 14.06 14.19 -5.05
CA MET A 90 13.09 13.12 -5.26
C MET A 90 12.53 12.62 -3.91
N GLU A 91 11.21 12.47 -3.83
CA GLU A 91 10.54 11.81 -2.70
C GLU A 91 11.00 10.34 -2.62
N VAL A 92 11.59 9.92 -1.50
CA VAL A 92 12.12 8.56 -1.30
C VAL A 92 11.34 7.75 -0.26
N SER A 93 10.64 8.42 0.66
CA SER A 93 9.85 7.75 1.69
C SER A 93 8.66 8.60 2.16
N GLN A 94 7.66 7.96 2.73
CA GLN A 94 6.52 8.59 3.41
C GLN A 94 6.52 8.25 4.89
N PHE A 95 6.27 9.24 5.73
CA PHE A 95 5.92 9.09 7.14
C PHE A 95 4.41 9.25 7.30
N THR A 96 3.79 8.42 8.13
CA THR A 96 2.39 8.59 8.50
C THR A 96 2.14 8.20 9.95
N TYR A 97 1.50 9.10 10.70
CA TYR A 97 1.04 8.91 12.07
C TYR A 97 -0.46 8.69 12.02
N PHE A 98 -0.87 7.42 11.92
CA PHE A 98 -2.27 7.07 11.72
C PHE A 98 -3.15 7.60 12.86
N GLN A 99 -4.09 8.47 12.51
CA GLN A 99 -5.15 8.93 13.40
C GLN A 99 -6.37 8.02 13.28
N GLN A 100 -6.61 7.51 12.07
CA GLN A 100 -7.74 6.63 11.79
C GLN A 100 -7.35 5.57 10.75
N VAL A 101 -7.87 4.35 10.91
CA VAL A 101 -7.80 3.26 9.93
C VAL A 101 -9.14 2.55 9.90
N CYS A 102 -9.69 2.24 8.71
CA CYS A 102 -11.00 1.61 8.58
C CYS A 102 -12.14 2.39 9.27
N GLY A 103 -12.06 3.73 9.34
CA GLY A 103 -13.08 4.51 10.07
C GLY A 103 -12.93 4.50 11.59
N ILE A 104 -11.90 3.83 12.12
CA ILE A 104 -11.70 3.59 13.56
C ILE A 104 -10.49 4.39 14.04
N GLU A 105 -10.66 5.08 15.16
CA GLU A 105 -9.59 5.85 15.81
C GLU A 105 -8.43 4.94 16.24
N CYS A 106 -7.20 5.35 15.90
CA CYS A 106 -5.99 4.63 16.26
C CYS A 106 -5.49 5.04 17.65
N ALA A 107 -5.88 4.27 18.67
CA ALA A 107 -5.41 4.47 20.05
C ALA A 107 -4.63 3.25 20.56
N PRO A 108 -3.30 3.34 20.83
CA PRO A 108 -2.42 4.47 20.54
C PRO A 108 -2.14 4.62 19.02
N VAL A 109 -1.70 5.82 18.64
CA VAL A 109 -1.25 6.14 17.27
C VAL A 109 -0.17 5.16 16.82
N ALA A 110 -0.30 4.67 15.58
CA ALA A 110 0.72 3.88 14.92
C ALA A 110 1.58 4.77 14.02
N GLY A 111 2.89 4.60 14.09
CA GLY A 111 3.84 5.23 13.17
C GLY A 111 4.11 4.31 12.01
N GLU A 112 3.99 4.82 10.80
CA GLU A 112 4.29 4.15 9.55
C GLU A 112 5.49 4.82 8.86
N LEU A 113 6.40 3.99 8.35
CA LEU A 113 7.42 4.39 7.38
C LEU A 113 7.26 3.55 6.13
N THR A 114 7.18 4.22 4.99
CA THR A 114 7.02 3.57 3.68
C THR A 114 8.15 4.04 2.78
N TYR A 115 9.09 3.15 2.45
CA TYR A 115 10.25 3.46 1.62
C TYR A 115 9.98 3.07 0.16
N GLY A 116 10.35 3.92 -0.78
CA GLY A 116 10.41 3.60 -2.20
C GLY A 116 11.75 2.95 -2.55
N LEU A 117 11.79 1.61 -2.61
CA LEU A 117 13.06 0.88 -2.73
C LEU A 117 13.80 1.18 -4.04
N GLU A 118 13.09 1.27 -5.16
CA GLU A 118 13.70 1.61 -6.44
C GLU A 118 14.37 2.97 -6.41
N ARG A 119 13.69 3.98 -5.87
CA ARG A 119 14.22 5.36 -5.77
C ARG A 119 15.46 5.43 -4.88
N LEU A 120 15.44 4.75 -3.73
CA LEU A 120 16.61 4.67 -2.85
C LEU A 120 17.78 3.92 -3.51
N ALA A 121 17.51 2.81 -4.18
CA ALA A 121 18.53 2.06 -4.90
C ALA A 121 19.16 2.87 -6.04
N MET A 122 18.38 3.71 -6.72
CA MET A 122 18.87 4.61 -7.77
C MET A 122 19.92 5.58 -7.23
N TYR A 123 19.69 6.16 -6.05
CA TYR A 123 20.66 7.00 -5.37
C TYR A 123 21.93 6.24 -4.98
N VAL A 124 21.77 5.09 -4.32
CA VAL A 124 22.91 4.28 -3.85
C VAL A 124 23.77 3.78 -5.01
N GLN A 125 23.16 3.45 -6.15
CA GLN A 125 23.87 2.96 -7.33
C GLN A 125 24.27 4.06 -8.32
N GLY A 126 23.83 5.31 -8.11
CA GLY A 126 24.12 6.44 -8.98
C GLY A 126 23.57 6.30 -10.40
N VAL A 127 22.32 5.81 -10.54
CA VAL A 127 21.65 5.64 -11.85
C VAL A 127 20.38 6.49 -11.92
N ASP A 128 20.12 7.11 -13.08
CA ASP A 128 18.98 8.02 -13.28
C ASP A 128 17.72 7.33 -13.84
N ASN A 129 17.81 6.04 -14.16
CA ASN A 129 16.72 5.24 -14.70
C ASN A 129 16.57 3.94 -13.92
N VAL A 130 15.35 3.68 -13.44
CA VAL A 130 15.03 2.49 -12.67
C VAL A 130 15.39 1.19 -13.39
N TYR A 131 15.27 1.13 -14.71
CA TYR A 131 15.58 -0.08 -15.48
C TYR A 131 17.08 -0.41 -15.53
N ASP A 132 17.95 0.56 -15.23
CA ASP A 132 19.40 0.36 -15.21
C ASP A 132 19.94 -0.15 -13.87
N LEU A 133 19.09 -0.21 -12.83
CA LEU A 133 19.44 -0.73 -11.51
C LEU A 133 20.02 -2.13 -11.60
N ASN A 134 21.17 -2.36 -10.94
CA ASN A 134 21.73 -3.67 -10.71
C ASN A 134 20.86 -4.41 -9.67
N PHE A 135 19.94 -5.24 -10.14
CA PHE A 135 18.92 -5.87 -9.31
C PHE A 135 19.48 -7.00 -8.44
N ASN A 136 20.45 -7.76 -8.95
CA ASN A 136 21.04 -8.89 -8.23
C ASN A 136 22.40 -8.58 -7.58
N GLY A 137 22.93 -7.36 -7.74
CA GLY A 137 24.20 -6.93 -7.17
C GLY A 137 25.43 -7.65 -7.74
N ARG A 138 25.32 -8.29 -8.92
CA ARG A 138 26.44 -8.97 -9.58
C ARG A 138 27.02 -8.13 -10.71
N GLU A 139 28.21 -8.50 -11.16
CA GLU A 139 28.95 -7.78 -12.20
C GLU A 139 29.18 -8.63 -13.45
N GLY A 140 29.54 -7.97 -14.56
CA GLY A 140 29.86 -8.63 -15.83
C GLY A 140 28.68 -9.42 -16.42
N ALA A 141 28.94 -10.62 -16.94
CA ALA A 141 27.92 -11.45 -17.59
C ALA A 141 26.85 -12.01 -16.63
N GLU A 142 27.07 -11.93 -15.31
CA GLU A 142 26.10 -12.38 -14.30
C GLU A 142 25.21 -11.23 -13.79
N LYS A 143 25.46 -9.99 -14.20
CA LYS A 143 24.65 -8.83 -13.84
C LYS A 143 23.23 -8.99 -14.41
N VAL A 144 22.23 -8.81 -13.55
CA VAL A 144 20.82 -8.74 -13.95
C VAL A 144 20.30 -7.36 -13.57
N THR A 145 19.83 -6.61 -14.56
CA THR A 145 19.24 -5.29 -14.34
C THR A 145 17.77 -5.41 -13.95
N TYR A 146 17.21 -4.35 -13.36
CA TYR A 146 15.77 -4.26 -13.11
C TYR A 146 14.98 -4.30 -14.43
N GLY A 147 15.55 -3.73 -15.50
CA GLY A 147 15.02 -3.81 -16.87
C GLY A 147 14.89 -5.25 -17.37
N ASP A 148 15.91 -6.08 -17.16
CA ASP A 148 15.88 -7.50 -17.56
C ASP A 148 14.74 -8.29 -16.91
N VAL A 149 14.31 -7.88 -15.71
CA VAL A 149 13.25 -8.56 -14.95
C VAL A 149 11.86 -7.96 -15.19
N PHE A 150 11.76 -6.62 -15.24
CA PHE A 150 10.48 -5.92 -15.12
C PHE A 150 10.08 -5.08 -16.32
N LEU A 151 10.97 -4.75 -17.26
CA LEU A 151 10.63 -3.86 -18.38
C LEU A 151 9.49 -4.44 -19.24
N GLN A 152 9.59 -5.72 -19.58
CA GLN A 152 8.54 -6.42 -20.33
C GLN A 152 7.23 -6.44 -19.56
N ALA A 153 7.27 -6.74 -18.25
CA ALA A 153 6.08 -6.75 -17.42
C ALA A 153 5.42 -5.36 -17.37
N GLU A 154 6.19 -4.29 -17.21
CA GLU A 154 5.67 -2.93 -17.18
C GLU A 154 5.00 -2.54 -18.51
N GLN A 155 5.58 -2.93 -19.64
CA GLN A 155 5.00 -2.74 -20.97
C GLN A 155 3.67 -3.48 -21.12
N GLU A 156 3.64 -4.77 -20.77
CA GLU A 156 2.46 -5.62 -20.91
C GLU A 156 1.34 -5.22 -19.95
N TYR A 157 1.65 -4.96 -18.68
CA TYR A 157 0.66 -4.50 -17.70
C TYR A 157 0.15 -3.11 -18.03
N SER A 158 0.97 -2.20 -18.56
CA SER A 158 0.46 -0.89 -19.03
C SER A 158 -0.57 -1.07 -20.15
N ARG A 159 -0.25 -1.86 -21.18
CA ARG A 159 -1.21 -2.18 -22.27
C ARG A 159 -2.48 -2.84 -21.73
N HIS A 160 -2.34 -3.82 -20.84
CA HIS A 160 -3.49 -4.45 -20.20
C HIS A 160 -4.35 -3.43 -19.45
N ASN A 161 -3.75 -2.67 -18.53
CA ASN A 161 -4.45 -1.78 -17.62
C ASN A 161 -5.10 -0.60 -18.34
N PHE A 162 -4.53 -0.11 -19.44
CA PHE A 162 -5.03 1.06 -20.17
C PHE A 162 -5.85 0.71 -21.41
N GLU A 163 -5.61 -0.41 -22.06
CA GLU A 163 -6.19 -0.70 -23.39
C GLU A 163 -7.07 -1.95 -23.37
N PHE A 164 -6.56 -3.06 -22.82
CA PHE A 164 -7.15 -4.39 -23.07
C PHE A 164 -7.97 -5.00 -21.94
N ALA A 165 -7.86 -4.51 -20.70
CA ALA A 165 -8.60 -5.10 -19.59
C ALA A 165 -10.11 -5.06 -19.87
N ASN A 166 -10.76 -6.22 -19.77
CA ASN A 166 -12.19 -6.37 -20.06
C ASN A 166 -13.02 -5.73 -18.95
N THR A 167 -13.56 -4.54 -19.22
CA THR A 167 -14.26 -3.72 -18.22
C THR A 167 -15.58 -4.33 -17.76
N ALA A 168 -16.30 -5.04 -18.64
CA ALA A 168 -17.53 -5.74 -18.26
C ALA A 168 -17.24 -6.91 -17.30
N MET A 169 -16.12 -7.60 -17.49
CA MET A 169 -15.67 -8.65 -16.57
C MET A 169 -15.20 -8.05 -15.24
N LEU A 170 -14.41 -6.97 -15.28
CA LEU A 170 -13.96 -6.27 -14.08
C LEU A 170 -15.14 -5.74 -13.25
N LEU A 171 -16.17 -5.19 -13.88
CA LEU A 171 -17.38 -4.75 -13.19
C LEU A 171 -18.04 -5.89 -12.41
N ARG A 172 -18.24 -7.04 -13.07
CA ARG A 172 -18.80 -8.24 -12.40
C ARG A 172 -17.91 -8.70 -11.25
N HIS A 173 -16.59 -8.77 -11.45
CA HIS A 173 -15.67 -9.17 -10.38
C HIS A 173 -15.68 -8.21 -9.19
N PHE A 174 -15.91 -6.91 -9.41
CA PHE A 174 -16.09 -5.95 -8.33
C PHE A 174 -17.34 -6.29 -7.52
N GLU A 175 -18.47 -6.52 -8.21
CA GLU A 175 -19.74 -6.86 -7.58
C GLU A 175 -19.67 -8.19 -6.83
N ASP A 176 -19.03 -9.21 -7.40
CA ASP A 176 -18.82 -10.51 -6.79
C ASP A 176 -17.97 -10.39 -5.51
N ALA A 177 -16.85 -9.66 -5.57
CA ALA A 177 -15.98 -9.44 -4.41
C ALA A 177 -16.70 -8.64 -3.30
N GLU A 178 -17.48 -7.62 -3.67
CA GLU A 178 -18.27 -6.86 -2.70
C GLU A 178 -19.33 -7.74 -2.02
N ALA A 179 -20.06 -8.55 -2.79
CA ALA A 179 -21.09 -9.44 -2.27
C ALA A 179 -20.50 -10.51 -1.35
N GLU A 180 -19.40 -11.15 -1.76
CA GLU A 180 -18.72 -12.18 -0.97
C GLU A 180 -18.14 -11.60 0.33
N CYS A 181 -17.54 -10.39 0.28
CA CYS A 181 -17.07 -9.70 1.48
C CYS A 181 -18.19 -9.55 2.52
N LYS A 182 -19.36 -9.04 2.08
CA LYS A 182 -20.53 -8.86 2.94
C LYS A 182 -21.07 -10.20 3.47
N ALA A 183 -21.11 -11.23 2.63
CA ALA A 183 -21.57 -12.56 3.02
C ALA A 183 -20.67 -13.18 4.10
N LEU A 184 -19.35 -13.09 3.95
CA LEU A 184 -18.37 -13.58 4.91
C LEU A 184 -18.40 -12.80 6.23
N LEU A 185 -18.58 -11.48 6.17
CA LEU A 185 -18.78 -10.65 7.37
C LEU A 185 -20.04 -11.08 8.14
N ALA A 186 -21.16 -11.31 7.45
CA ALA A 186 -22.40 -11.73 8.07
C ALA A 186 -22.30 -13.16 8.64
N ALA A 187 -21.75 -14.10 7.87
CA ALA A 187 -21.62 -15.49 8.30
C ALA A 187 -20.58 -15.67 9.43
N GLY A 188 -19.58 -14.77 9.51
CA GLY A 188 -18.59 -14.76 10.59
C GLY A 188 -19.06 -14.01 11.84
N ALA A 189 -20.20 -13.33 11.81
CA ALA A 189 -20.70 -12.55 12.93
C ALA A 189 -21.01 -13.44 14.15
N PRO A 190 -20.87 -12.93 15.38
CA PRO A 190 -21.21 -13.69 16.57
C PRO A 190 -22.70 -14.01 16.64
N ALA A 191 -23.04 -15.21 17.08
CA ALA A 191 -24.42 -15.61 17.33
C ALA A 191 -24.93 -15.02 18.66
N SER A 192 -26.24 -14.80 18.79
CA SER A 192 -26.85 -14.23 20.00
C SER A 192 -26.66 -15.08 21.26
N ASN A 193 -26.34 -16.37 21.10
CA ASN A 193 -26.06 -17.32 22.16
C ASN A 193 -24.56 -17.62 22.35
N ASP A 194 -23.67 -16.91 21.65
CA ASP A 194 -22.24 -17.06 21.85
C ASP A 194 -21.82 -16.48 23.22
N ASN A 195 -21.12 -17.29 24.02
CA ASN A 195 -20.57 -16.83 25.31
C ASN A 195 -19.57 -15.67 25.16
N LEU A 196 -18.96 -15.54 23.97
CA LEU A 196 -18.06 -14.45 23.61
C LEU A 196 -18.43 -13.97 22.21
N ALA A 197 -18.68 -12.67 22.06
CA ALA A 197 -19.06 -12.05 20.80
C ALA A 197 -17.89 -11.97 19.80
N MET A 198 -17.37 -13.12 19.37
CA MET A 198 -16.17 -13.24 18.55
C MET A 198 -16.50 -13.43 17.07
N HIS A 199 -15.92 -12.60 16.21
CA HIS A 199 -16.00 -12.76 14.75
C HIS A 199 -15.06 -13.87 14.27
N ARG A 200 -15.50 -14.67 13.29
CA ARG A 200 -14.80 -15.90 12.86
C ARG A 200 -14.28 -15.86 11.42
N MET A 201 -14.61 -14.85 10.62
CA MET A 201 -14.30 -14.83 9.18
C MET A 201 -13.83 -13.46 8.64
N VAL A 202 -13.31 -12.58 9.49
CA VAL A 202 -12.89 -11.23 9.07
C VAL A 202 -11.74 -11.23 8.06
N PHE A 203 -10.73 -12.11 8.19
CA PHE A 203 -9.59 -12.11 7.26
C PHE A 203 -9.98 -12.53 5.83
N PRO A 204 -10.75 -13.63 5.63
CA PRO A 204 -11.30 -13.93 4.30
C PRO A 204 -12.17 -12.81 3.73
N ALA A 205 -12.96 -12.12 4.56
CA ALA A 205 -13.73 -10.96 4.09
C ALA A 205 -12.81 -9.81 3.65
N TYR A 206 -11.74 -9.54 4.40
CA TYR A 206 -10.78 -8.50 4.07
C TYR A 206 -10.03 -8.78 2.76
N ASP A 207 -9.72 -10.04 2.45
CA ASP A 207 -9.17 -10.43 1.13
C ASP A 207 -10.09 -10.01 -0.02
N GLN A 208 -11.41 -10.13 0.15
CA GLN A 208 -12.38 -9.69 -0.84
C GLN A 208 -12.47 -8.15 -0.93
N CYS A 209 -12.33 -7.45 0.20
CA CYS A 209 -12.19 -5.99 0.21
C CYS A 209 -10.96 -5.53 -0.60
N ILE A 210 -9.81 -6.19 -0.42
CA ILE A 210 -8.58 -5.90 -1.19
C ILE A 210 -8.80 -6.16 -2.68
N LYS A 211 -9.43 -7.29 -3.04
CA LYS A 211 -9.78 -7.60 -4.43
C LYS A 211 -10.66 -6.51 -5.05
N ALA A 212 -11.73 -6.10 -4.36
CA ALA A 212 -12.61 -5.03 -4.83
C ALA A 212 -11.83 -3.72 -5.05
N SER A 213 -10.94 -3.36 -4.13
CA SER A 213 -10.05 -2.18 -4.26
C SER A 213 -9.16 -2.26 -5.50
N HIS A 214 -8.51 -3.40 -5.75
CA HIS A 214 -7.65 -3.58 -6.92
C HIS A 214 -8.43 -3.57 -8.24
N VAL A 215 -9.59 -4.24 -8.28
CA VAL A 215 -10.48 -4.24 -9.45
C VAL A 215 -10.98 -2.82 -9.76
N PHE A 216 -11.33 -2.04 -8.73
CA PHE A 216 -11.63 -0.62 -8.90
C PHE A 216 -10.47 0.16 -9.53
N ASN A 217 -9.24 -0.05 -9.06
CA ASN A 217 -8.07 0.62 -9.65
C ASN A 217 -7.85 0.27 -11.13
N LEU A 218 -8.15 -0.97 -11.54
CA LEU A 218 -8.10 -1.38 -12.95
C LEU A 218 -9.19 -0.68 -13.77
N LEU A 219 -10.42 -0.59 -13.25
CA LEU A 219 -11.51 0.14 -13.91
C LEU A 219 -11.20 1.64 -14.03
N ASP A 220 -10.62 2.27 -13.00
CA ASP A 220 -10.18 3.68 -13.03
C ASP A 220 -9.05 3.88 -14.06
N ALA A 221 -8.08 2.97 -14.13
CA ALA A 221 -7.01 3.03 -15.13
C ALA A 221 -7.54 2.86 -16.57
N ARG A 222 -8.57 2.03 -16.79
CA ARG A 222 -9.24 1.93 -18.09
C ARG A 222 -10.03 3.19 -18.47
N GLY A 223 -10.23 4.13 -17.56
CA GLY A 223 -10.94 5.37 -17.84
C GLY A 223 -12.44 5.20 -18.11
N VAL A 224 -13.03 4.08 -17.68
CA VAL A 224 -14.47 3.80 -17.87
C VAL A 224 -15.34 4.26 -16.71
N ILE A 225 -14.73 4.75 -15.63
CA ILE A 225 -15.42 5.30 -14.46
C ILE A 225 -15.43 6.83 -14.57
N SER A 226 -16.61 7.43 -14.59
CA SER A 226 -16.76 8.90 -14.50
C SER A 226 -16.37 9.42 -13.11
N VAL A 227 -16.12 10.73 -12.99
CA VAL A 227 -15.77 11.35 -11.69
C VAL A 227 -16.81 11.07 -10.62
N THR A 228 -18.11 11.11 -10.98
CA THR A 228 -19.22 10.82 -10.05
C THR A 228 -19.24 9.36 -9.65
N GLU A 229 -19.08 8.43 -10.60
CA GLU A 229 -19.02 7.00 -10.30
C GLU A 229 -17.80 6.66 -9.44
N ARG A 230 -16.67 7.33 -9.65
CA ARG A 230 -15.44 7.12 -8.88
C ARG A 230 -15.67 7.33 -7.38
N GLN A 231 -16.39 8.39 -7.00
CA GLN A 231 -16.73 8.64 -5.60
C GLN A 231 -17.65 7.55 -5.03
N SER A 232 -18.59 7.05 -5.82
CA SER A 232 -19.45 5.92 -5.44
C SER A 232 -18.64 4.64 -5.17
N TYR A 233 -17.71 4.28 -6.07
CA TYR A 233 -16.83 3.12 -5.86
C TYR A 233 -15.93 3.27 -4.63
N ILE A 234 -15.33 4.45 -4.43
CA ILE A 234 -14.53 4.73 -3.24
C ILE A 234 -15.35 4.52 -1.97
N LEU A 235 -16.57 5.03 -1.93
CA LEU A 235 -17.46 4.85 -0.78
C LEU A 235 -17.83 3.38 -0.55
N ARG A 236 -18.10 2.61 -1.62
CA ARG A 236 -18.38 1.17 -1.52
C ARG A 236 -17.20 0.42 -0.91
N VAL A 237 -15.99 0.63 -1.40
CA VAL A 237 -14.77 0.00 -0.85
C VAL A 237 -14.52 0.46 0.59
N ARG A 238 -14.69 1.76 0.88
CA ARG A 238 -14.60 2.32 2.24
C ARG A 238 -15.55 1.64 3.21
N ASN A 239 -16.79 1.38 2.80
CA ASN A 239 -17.77 0.70 3.64
C ASN A 239 -17.37 -0.76 3.92
N LEU A 240 -16.79 -1.46 2.94
CA LEU A 240 -16.23 -2.80 3.15
C LEU A 240 -15.06 -2.78 4.14
N ALA A 241 -14.11 -1.87 3.95
CA ALA A 241 -12.94 -1.72 4.82
C ALA A 241 -13.36 -1.40 6.26
N LYS A 242 -14.31 -0.47 6.44
CA LYS A 242 -14.88 -0.15 7.75
C LYS A 242 -15.52 -1.35 8.42
N ALA A 243 -16.37 -2.09 7.71
CA ALA A 243 -17.02 -3.27 8.26
C ALA A 243 -16.00 -4.38 8.62
N CYS A 244 -14.92 -4.53 7.83
CA CYS A 244 -13.81 -5.43 8.17
C CYS A 244 -13.07 -4.95 9.42
N GLY A 245 -12.80 -3.65 9.56
CA GLY A 245 -12.17 -3.09 10.75
C GLY A 245 -13.01 -3.32 12.02
N GLU A 246 -14.32 -3.07 11.95
CA GLU A 246 -15.25 -3.30 13.07
C GLU A 246 -15.31 -4.79 13.44
N ALA A 247 -15.37 -5.69 12.45
CA ALA A 247 -15.31 -7.13 12.66
C ALA A 247 -13.95 -7.57 13.24
N PHE A 248 -12.85 -6.94 12.84
CA PHE A 248 -11.52 -7.29 13.34
C PHE A 248 -11.38 -7.02 14.84
N LEU A 249 -11.96 -5.91 15.33
CA LEU A 249 -12.01 -5.60 16.76
C LEU A 249 -12.75 -6.66 17.59
N GLN A 250 -13.64 -7.43 16.97
CA GLN A 250 -14.33 -8.57 17.58
C GLN A 250 -13.51 -9.88 17.48
N THR A 251 -12.22 -9.81 17.18
CA THR A 251 -11.33 -10.98 17.20
C THR A 251 -10.32 -10.87 18.33
N LYS A 252 -9.72 -11.99 18.73
CA LYS A 252 -8.61 -12.00 19.69
C LYS A 252 -7.44 -11.12 19.21
N ALA A 253 -7.15 -11.16 17.91
CA ALA A 253 -6.09 -10.33 17.30
C ALA A 253 -6.41 -8.83 17.35
N GLY A 254 -7.69 -8.46 17.19
CA GLY A 254 -8.17 -7.09 17.37
C GLY A 254 -8.25 -6.63 18.82
N GLY A 255 -8.01 -7.53 19.78
CA GLY A 255 -7.97 -7.22 21.20
C GLY A 255 -9.27 -7.53 21.94
N LEU A 256 -10.16 -8.35 21.39
CA LEU A 256 -11.27 -8.92 22.15
C LEU A 256 -10.71 -9.72 23.33
N ALA A 257 -10.93 -9.23 24.55
CA ALA A 257 -10.53 -9.90 25.77
C ALA A 257 -11.32 -11.21 25.94
N ALA A 258 -10.67 -12.24 26.46
CA ALA A 258 -11.30 -13.52 26.80
C ALA A 258 -12.19 -13.40 28.05
#